data_AF-A0A2P7AQ83-F1
#
_entry.id   AF-A0A2P7AQ83-F1
#
_cell.length_a   1.000
_cell.length_b   1.000
_cell.length_c   1.000
_cell.angle_alpha   90.00
_cell.angle_beta   90.00
_cell.angle_gamma   90.00
#
_symmetry.space_group_name_H-M   'P 1'
#
loop_
_entity.id
_entity.type
_entity.pdbx_description
1 polymer ?
#
loop_
_entity_poly.entity_id
_entity_poly.type
_entity_poly.pdbx_seq_one_letter_code
_entity_poly.pdbx_strand_id
1 'polypeptide(L)'
;MQIQISIQSSWLRSYYFARAIFSIAWVAAAILFSGQPRSAAFLLVIYPAWDAFANLVDARVNGGLKANPSQALNAIVSMMATLAVIVAVSNSTYAVLAVFGVWAIFSGLLQLNTGVRRWRDYGAQWAMILSGGQSALAGGFMISRSLGIVAPTILDIAPYAGFGAFYFLLSAIWLVVAAYRKAEA
;
A
#
# COMPACT_ATOMS: atom_id res chain seq x y z
N MET A 1 31.28 -1.28 -2.29
CA MET A 1 30.29 -1.09 -1.20
C MET A 1 29.58 0.26 -1.27
N GLN A 2 30.29 1.39 -1.35
CA GLN A 2 29.70 2.74 -1.30
C GLN A 2 28.82 3.11 -2.51
N ILE A 3 29.22 2.73 -3.73
CA ILE A 3 28.42 2.90 -4.97
C ILE A 3 27.11 2.10 -4.92
N GLN A 4 27.13 0.91 -4.32
CA GLN A 4 25.95 0.06 -4.22
C GLN A 4 24.93 0.64 -3.22
N ILE A 5 25.40 1.26 -2.13
CA ILE A 5 24.56 1.95 -1.14
C ILE A 5 23.91 3.21 -1.75
N SER A 6 24.65 3.99 -2.55
CA SER A 6 24.09 5.19 -3.20
C SER A 6 23.05 4.85 -4.27
N ILE A 7 23.30 3.81 -5.08
CA ILE A 7 22.33 3.30 -6.07
C ILE A 7 21.07 2.79 -5.37
N GLN A 8 21.21 1.98 -4.32
CA GLN A 8 20.07 1.44 -3.58
C GLN A 8 19.24 2.55 -2.91
N SER A 9 19.89 3.56 -2.33
CA SER A 9 19.22 4.74 -1.77
C SER A 9 18.45 5.54 -2.83
N SER A 10 19.05 5.74 -4.01
CA SER A 10 18.42 6.46 -5.12
C SER A 10 17.20 5.72 -5.68
N TRP A 11 17.29 4.40 -5.81
CA TRP A 11 16.19 3.54 -6.27
C TRP A 11 15.03 3.54 -5.27
N LEU A 12 15.32 3.39 -3.98
CA LEU A 12 14.31 3.35 -2.91
C LEU A 12 13.54 4.68 -2.83
N ARG A 13 14.24 5.81 -3.02
CA ARG A 13 13.62 7.13 -3.14
C ARG A 13 12.65 7.20 -4.32
N SER A 14 13.09 6.81 -5.52
CA SER A 14 12.22 6.81 -6.71
C SER A 14 11.03 5.86 -6.56
N TYR A 15 11.25 4.70 -5.94
CA TYR A 15 10.19 3.74 -5.63
C TYR A 15 9.10 4.34 -4.73
N TYR A 16 9.47 4.99 -3.63
CA TYR A 16 8.50 5.62 -2.75
C TYR A 16 7.79 6.82 -3.39
N PHE A 17 8.48 7.63 -4.20
CA PHE A 17 7.82 8.68 -4.97
C PHE A 17 6.81 8.10 -5.96
N ALA A 18 7.15 7.05 -6.71
CA ALA A 18 6.23 6.42 -7.64
C ALA A 18 4.98 5.88 -6.94
N ARG A 19 5.16 5.26 -5.76
CA ARG A 19 4.05 4.79 -4.90
C ARG A 19 3.17 5.96 -4.45
N ALA A 20 3.76 7.05 -3.97
CA ALA A 20 3.03 8.23 -3.54
C ALA A 20 2.24 8.87 -4.68
N ILE A 21 2.87 9.09 -5.83
CA ILE A 21 2.24 9.69 -7.02
C ILE A 21 1.07 8.83 -7.48
N PHE A 22 1.24 7.51 -7.56
CA PHE A 22 0.15 6.61 -7.91
C PHE A 22 -1.01 6.72 -6.92
N SER A 23 -0.75 6.67 -5.61
CA SER A 23 -1.80 6.76 -4.60
C SER A 23 -2.54 8.11 -4.64
N ILE A 24 -1.82 9.22 -4.86
CA ILE A 24 -2.43 10.55 -5.01
C ILE A 24 -3.30 10.60 -6.28
N ALA A 25 -2.77 10.14 -7.41
CA ALA A 25 -3.50 10.09 -8.67
C ALA A 25 -4.74 9.19 -8.56
N TRP A 26 -4.62 8.07 -7.85
CA TRP A 26 -5.73 7.16 -7.61
C TRP A 26 -6.83 7.82 -6.78
N VAL A 27 -6.49 8.51 -5.68
CA VAL A 27 -7.47 9.24 -4.86
C VAL A 27 -8.15 10.34 -5.66
N ALA A 28 -7.39 11.13 -6.42
CA ALA A 28 -7.94 12.16 -7.29
C ALA A 28 -8.92 11.56 -8.33
N ALA A 29 -8.53 10.47 -8.98
CA ALA A 29 -9.37 9.75 -9.92
C ALA A 29 -10.63 9.16 -9.25
N ALA A 30 -10.51 8.62 -8.03
CA ALA A 30 -11.65 8.09 -7.28
C ALA A 30 -12.68 9.18 -6.97
N ILE A 31 -12.24 10.39 -6.63
CA ILE A 31 -13.12 11.55 -6.42
C ILE A 31 -13.80 11.95 -7.74
N LEU A 32 -13.00 12.17 -8.79
CA LEU A 32 -13.47 12.63 -10.10
C LEU A 32 -14.42 11.66 -10.79
N PHE A 33 -14.19 10.36 -10.64
CA PHE A 33 -14.93 9.31 -11.33
C PHE A 33 -15.87 8.50 -10.42
N SER A 34 -16.13 8.97 -9.20
CA SER A 34 -17.01 8.30 -8.22
C SER A 34 -18.41 7.99 -8.76
N GLY A 35 -18.95 8.86 -9.62
CA GLY A 35 -20.26 8.67 -10.28
C GLY A 35 -20.23 7.82 -11.55
N GLN A 36 -19.08 7.31 -11.98
CA GLN A 36 -18.92 6.54 -13.22
C GLN A 36 -18.61 5.07 -12.91
N PRO A 37 -19.58 4.14 -13.01
CA PRO A 37 -19.41 2.76 -12.54
C PRO A 37 -18.22 2.01 -13.16
N ARG A 38 -18.00 2.16 -14.47
CA ARG A 38 -16.89 1.50 -15.17
C ARG A 38 -15.52 2.01 -14.72
N SER A 39 -15.39 3.33 -14.60
CA SER A 39 -14.16 3.99 -14.14
C SER A 39 -13.86 3.65 -12.68
N ALA A 40 -14.89 3.66 -11.81
CA ALA A 40 -14.76 3.24 -10.42
C ALA A 40 -14.34 1.76 -10.31
N ALA A 41 -14.97 0.86 -11.07
CA ALA A 41 -14.60 -0.55 -11.09
C ALA A 41 -13.14 -0.76 -11.54
N PHE A 42 -12.70 -0.06 -12.59
CA PHE A 42 -11.30 -0.10 -13.02
C PHE A 42 -10.35 0.37 -11.93
N LEU A 43 -10.66 1.48 -11.25
CA LEU A 43 -9.85 2.01 -10.15
C LEU A 43 -9.79 1.03 -8.97
N LEU A 44 -10.90 0.39 -8.63
CA LEU A 44 -10.94 -0.62 -7.56
C LEU A 44 -10.05 -1.83 -7.88
N VAL A 45 -9.99 -2.26 -9.14
CA VAL A 45 -9.13 -3.38 -9.55
C VAL A 45 -7.65 -2.97 -9.64
N ILE A 46 -7.34 -1.81 -10.22
CA ILE A 46 -5.96 -1.40 -10.46
C ILE A 46 -5.20 -1.11 -9.16
N TYR A 47 -5.88 -0.75 -8.08
CA TYR A 47 -5.24 -0.41 -6.81
C TYR A 47 -4.50 -1.59 -6.15
N PRO A 48 -5.15 -2.74 -5.83
CA PRO A 48 -4.44 -3.90 -5.32
C PRO A 48 -3.49 -4.50 -6.36
N ALA A 49 -3.77 -4.35 -7.66
CA ALA A 49 -2.87 -4.84 -8.72
C ALA A 49 -1.54 -4.07 -8.73
N TRP A 50 -1.61 -2.74 -8.61
CA TRP A 50 -0.44 -1.89 -8.46
C TRP A 50 0.34 -2.21 -7.19
N ASP A 51 -0.35 -2.47 -6.08
CA ASP A 51 0.31 -2.87 -4.84
C ASP A 51 1.03 -4.21 -4.99
N ALA A 52 0.41 -5.21 -5.63
CA ALA A 52 1.06 -6.48 -5.93
C ALA A 52 2.33 -6.29 -6.78
N PHE A 53 2.24 -5.47 -7.83
CA PHE A 53 3.36 -5.15 -8.70
C PHE A 53 4.51 -4.46 -7.94
N ALA A 54 4.18 -3.45 -7.13
CA ALA A 54 5.18 -2.71 -6.36
C ALA A 54 5.94 -3.62 -5.37
N ASN A 55 5.23 -4.45 -4.61
CA ASN A 55 5.87 -5.38 -3.67
C ASN A 55 6.71 -6.44 -4.38
N LEU A 56 6.28 -6.91 -5.57
CA LEU A 56 7.04 -7.84 -6.39
C LEU A 56 8.35 -7.21 -6.91
N VAL A 57 8.28 -5.97 -7.41
CA VAL A 57 9.46 -5.23 -7.87
C VAL A 57 10.43 -4.97 -6.72
N ASP A 58 9.92 -4.55 -5.56
CA ASP A 58 10.74 -4.33 -4.36
C ASP A 58 11.48 -5.59 -3.90
N ALA A 59 10.77 -6.72 -3.85
CA ALA A 59 11.37 -8.00 -3.50
C ALA A 59 12.45 -8.42 -4.51
N ARG A 60 12.24 -8.21 -5.82
CA ARG A 60 13.20 -8.57 -6.87
C ARG A 60 14.47 -7.73 -6.81
N VAL A 61 14.35 -6.42 -6.60
CA VAL A 61 15.50 -5.51 -6.54
C VAL A 61 16.33 -5.72 -5.28
N ASN A 62 15.70 -6.07 -4.15
CA ASN A 62 16.38 -6.25 -2.86
C ASN A 62 16.80 -7.70 -2.56
N GLY A 63 17.22 -8.48 -3.56
CA GLY A 63 17.79 -9.83 -3.36
C GLY A 63 16.83 -11.00 -3.58
N GLY A 64 15.66 -10.75 -4.16
CA GLY A 64 14.70 -11.76 -4.59
C GLY A 64 13.64 -12.13 -3.54
N LEU A 65 12.66 -12.92 -3.97
CA LEU A 65 11.48 -13.29 -3.16
C LEU A 65 11.82 -14.12 -1.93
N LYS A 66 12.84 -14.99 -2.01
CA LYS A 66 13.30 -15.81 -0.88
C LYS A 66 13.93 -14.97 0.24
N ALA A 67 14.63 -13.90 -0.12
CA ALA A 67 15.25 -12.98 0.84
C ALA A 67 14.24 -11.98 1.44
N ASN A 68 13.10 -11.76 0.77
CA ASN A 68 12.08 -10.78 1.16
C ASN A 68 10.69 -11.42 1.33
N PRO A 69 10.52 -12.35 2.28
CA PRO A 69 9.29 -13.13 2.41
C PRO A 69 8.05 -12.28 2.71
N SER A 70 8.18 -11.16 3.43
CA SER A 70 7.05 -10.26 3.68
C SER A 70 6.54 -9.57 2.42
N GLN A 71 7.44 -9.07 1.56
CA GLN A 71 7.07 -8.47 0.28
C GLN A 71 6.53 -9.51 -0.71
N ALA A 72 7.10 -10.71 -0.71
CA ALA A 72 6.58 -11.81 -1.51
C ALA A 72 5.15 -12.18 -1.09
N LEU A 73 4.90 -12.34 0.21
CA LEU A 73 3.56 -12.63 0.73
C LEU A 73 2.58 -11.49 0.45
N ASN A 74 3.00 -10.23 0.63
CA ASN A 74 2.14 -9.09 0.34
C ASN A 74 1.79 -9.02 -1.15
N ALA A 75 2.74 -9.30 -2.05
CA ALA A 75 2.46 -9.38 -3.48
C ALA A 75 1.43 -10.46 -3.82
N ILE A 76 1.51 -11.64 -3.17
CA ILE A 76 0.53 -12.72 -3.35
C ILE A 76 -0.84 -12.30 -2.80
N VAL A 77 -0.89 -11.74 -1.59
CA VAL A 77 -2.12 -11.26 -0.95
C VAL A 77 -2.80 -10.18 -1.79
N SER A 78 -2.04 -9.22 -2.32
CA SER A 78 -2.56 -8.17 -3.20
C SER A 78 -3.00 -8.69 -4.57
N MET A 79 -2.33 -9.74 -5.11
CA MET A 79 -2.79 -10.43 -6.31
C MET A 79 -4.12 -11.15 -6.08
N MET A 80 -4.26 -11.88 -4.97
CA MET A 80 -5.53 -12.53 -4.59
C MET A 80 -6.64 -11.50 -4.39
N ALA A 81 -6.34 -10.37 -3.73
CA ALA A 81 -7.27 -9.27 -3.57
C ALA A 81 -7.71 -8.69 -4.93
N THR A 82 -6.79 -8.52 -5.88
CA THR A 82 -7.11 -8.07 -7.25
C THR A 82 -8.14 -8.98 -7.91
N LEU A 83 -7.91 -10.29 -7.89
CA LEU A 83 -8.84 -11.27 -8.46
C LEU A 83 -10.19 -11.27 -7.74
N ALA A 84 -10.17 -11.19 -6.40
CA ALA A 84 -11.38 -11.10 -5.60
C ALA A 84 -12.18 -9.83 -5.90
N VAL A 85 -11.52 -8.68 -6.12
CA VAL A 85 -12.18 -7.43 -6.51
C VAL A 85 -12.80 -7.54 -7.90
N ILE A 86 -12.13 -8.15 -8.88
CA ILE A 86 -12.68 -8.38 -10.23
C ILE A 86 -14.03 -9.13 -10.16
N VAL A 87 -14.11 -10.14 -9.30
CA VAL A 87 -15.37 -10.86 -9.07
C VAL A 87 -16.36 -9.99 -8.28
N ALA A 88 -15.91 -9.33 -7.22
CA ALA A 88 -16.77 -8.55 -6.33
C ALA A 88 -17.44 -7.35 -7.00
N VAL A 89 -16.76 -6.65 -7.91
CA VAL A 89 -17.32 -5.47 -8.62
C VAL A 89 -18.54 -5.81 -9.45
N SER A 90 -18.69 -7.06 -9.90
CA SER A 90 -19.85 -7.54 -10.65
C SER A 90 -21.00 -7.98 -9.75
N ASN A 91 -20.75 -8.18 -8.45
CA ASN A 91 -21.72 -8.70 -7.49
C ASN A 91 -22.35 -7.58 -6.65
N SER A 92 -21.53 -6.81 -5.92
CA SER A 92 -22.02 -5.84 -4.94
C SER A 92 -20.90 -4.92 -4.43
N THR A 93 -21.21 -3.64 -4.23
CA THR A 93 -20.28 -2.68 -3.61
C THR A 93 -19.94 -3.03 -2.16
N TYR A 94 -20.85 -3.71 -1.45
CA TYR A 94 -20.58 -4.27 -0.11
C TYR A 94 -19.51 -5.35 -0.16
N ALA A 95 -19.59 -6.26 -1.15
CA ALA A 95 -18.59 -7.31 -1.34
C ALA A 95 -17.22 -6.71 -1.69
N VAL A 96 -17.18 -5.68 -2.54
CA VAL A 96 -15.94 -4.94 -2.84
C VAL A 96 -15.32 -4.38 -1.57
N LEU A 97 -16.11 -3.68 -0.75
CA LEU A 97 -15.61 -3.07 0.48
C LEU A 97 -15.12 -4.14 1.48
N ALA A 98 -15.82 -5.27 1.59
CA ALA A 98 -15.39 -6.40 2.41
C ALA A 98 -14.05 -6.99 1.95
N VAL A 99 -13.86 -7.20 0.64
CA VAL A 99 -12.60 -7.68 0.07
C VAL A 99 -11.46 -6.71 0.37
N PHE A 100 -11.68 -5.41 0.16
CA PHE A 100 -10.71 -4.38 0.51
C PHE A 100 -10.37 -4.38 2.01
N GLY A 101 -11.38 -4.58 2.86
CA GLY A 101 -11.19 -4.65 4.31
C GLY A 101 -10.34 -5.84 4.74
N VAL A 102 -10.65 -7.04 4.24
CA VAL A 102 -9.87 -8.26 4.47
C VAL A 102 -8.43 -8.09 3.98
N TRP A 103 -8.27 -7.58 2.77
CA TRP A 103 -6.96 -7.30 2.19
C TRP A 103 -6.14 -6.33 3.05
N ALA A 104 -6.72 -5.20 3.46
CA ALA A 104 -6.05 -4.19 4.29
C ALA A 104 -5.63 -4.73 5.66
N ILE A 105 -6.39 -5.65 6.25
CA ILE A 105 -6.01 -6.37 7.47
C ILE A 105 -4.78 -7.24 7.22
N PHE A 106 -4.83 -8.12 6.22
CA PHE A 106 -3.70 -9.01 5.94
C PHE A 106 -2.42 -8.24 5.60
N SER A 107 -2.48 -7.28 4.68
CA SER A 107 -1.34 -6.44 4.32
C SER A 107 -0.83 -5.63 5.52
N GLY A 108 -1.74 -5.08 6.33
CA GLY A 108 -1.40 -4.32 7.53
C GLY A 108 -0.70 -5.16 8.59
N LEU A 109 -1.21 -6.37 8.87
CA LEU A 109 -0.61 -7.29 9.83
C LEU A 109 0.76 -7.81 9.37
N LEU A 110 0.93 -8.10 8.07
CA LEU A 110 2.23 -8.47 7.51
C LEU A 110 3.25 -7.34 7.64
N GLN A 111 2.82 -6.10 7.38
CA GLN A 111 3.65 -4.91 7.52
C GLN A 111 4.02 -4.65 8.99
N LEU A 112 3.04 -4.77 9.89
CA LEU A 112 3.22 -4.62 11.34
C LEU A 112 4.20 -5.66 11.90
N ASN A 113 4.02 -6.95 11.58
CA ASN A 113 4.91 -8.02 12.00
C ASN A 113 6.35 -7.77 11.53
N THR A 114 6.52 -7.33 10.28
CA THR A 114 7.84 -6.99 9.74
C THR A 114 8.46 -5.81 10.48
N GLY A 115 7.68 -4.75 10.73
CA GLY A 115 8.10 -3.56 11.47
C GLY A 115 8.51 -3.89 12.90
N VAL A 116 7.73 -4.68 13.63
CA VAL A 116 8.01 -5.10 15.01
C VAL A 116 9.26 -5.97 15.08
N ARG A 117 9.44 -6.93 14.16
CA ARG A 117 10.66 -7.76 14.10
C ARG A 117 11.89 -6.90 13.88
N ARG A 118 11.87 -6.03 12.86
CA ARG A 118 13.01 -5.15 12.52
C ARG A 118 13.23 -4.03 13.53
N TRP A 119 12.23 -3.65 14.32
CA TRP A 119 12.38 -2.66 15.39
C TRP A 119 13.40 -3.14 16.42
N ARG A 120 13.33 -4.42 16.83
CA ARG A 120 14.23 -4.99 17.84
C ARG A 120 15.70 -4.95 17.41
N ASP A 121 15.94 -5.04 16.11
CA ASP A 121 17.28 -5.10 15.54
C ASP A 121 17.84 -3.72 15.12
N TYR A 122 16.98 -2.79 14.67
CA TYR A 122 17.41 -1.53 14.03
C TYR A 122 16.75 -0.25 14.56
N GLY A 123 15.78 -0.33 15.48
CA GLY A 123 15.19 0.79 16.22
C GLY A 123 14.37 1.85 15.45
N ALA A 124 14.46 1.90 14.12
CA ALA A 124 13.94 3.02 13.31
C ALA A 124 12.71 2.70 12.44
N GLN A 125 11.90 1.68 12.78
CA GLN A 125 10.81 1.18 11.93
C GLN A 125 9.40 1.63 12.36
N TRP A 126 9.29 2.72 13.13
CA TRP A 126 8.01 3.21 13.67
C TRP A 126 6.98 3.55 12.59
N ALA A 127 7.41 4.12 11.47
CA ALA A 127 6.53 4.45 10.36
C ALA A 127 5.88 3.20 9.75
N MET A 128 6.61 2.09 9.67
CA MET A 128 6.10 0.81 9.17
C MET A 128 5.09 0.18 10.14
N ILE A 129 5.34 0.29 11.45
CA ILE A 129 4.41 -0.18 12.49
C ILE A 129 3.11 0.63 12.45
N LEU A 130 3.19 1.96 12.43
CA LEU A 130 2.01 2.83 12.37
C LEU A 130 1.20 2.59 11.09
N SER A 131 1.87 2.50 9.93
CA SER A 131 1.23 2.17 8.66
C SER A 131 0.52 0.82 8.71
N GLY A 132 1.18 -0.21 9.25
CA GLY A 132 0.60 -1.55 9.38
C GLY A 132 -0.62 -1.59 10.30
N GLY A 133 -0.52 -0.96 11.47
CA GLY A 133 -1.63 -0.85 12.42
C GLY A 133 -2.82 -0.08 11.85
N GLN A 134 -2.55 1.07 11.21
CA GLN A 134 -3.60 1.88 10.59
C GLN A 134 -4.26 1.16 9.40
N SER A 135 -3.51 0.38 8.61
CA SER A 135 -4.08 -0.47 7.56
C SER A 135 -5.01 -1.53 8.13
N ALA A 136 -4.64 -2.18 9.24
CA ALA A 136 -5.49 -3.16 9.90
C ALA A 136 -6.77 -2.52 10.48
N LEU A 137 -6.66 -1.35 11.11
CA LEU A 137 -7.82 -0.59 11.61
C LEU A 137 -8.75 -0.14 10.47
N ALA A 138 -8.19 0.39 9.39
CA ALA A 138 -8.94 0.77 8.20
C ALA A 138 -9.69 -0.44 7.62
N GLY A 139 -9.05 -1.61 7.58
CA GLY A 139 -9.69 -2.83 7.11
C GLY A 139 -10.85 -3.29 8.00
N GLY A 140 -10.69 -3.22 9.32
CA GLY A 140 -11.79 -3.48 10.27
C GLY A 140 -12.97 -2.52 10.09
N PHE A 141 -12.67 -1.22 9.89
CA PHE A 141 -13.69 -0.21 9.59
C PHE A 141 -14.43 -0.49 8.28
N MET A 142 -13.71 -0.87 7.20
CA MET A 142 -14.30 -1.26 5.93
C MET A 142 -15.20 -2.49 6.05
N ILE A 143 -14.77 -3.51 6.78
CA ILE A 143 -15.62 -4.69 7.06
C ILE A 143 -16.89 -4.27 7.80
N SER A 144 -16.79 -3.44 8.84
CA SER A 144 -17.97 -2.95 9.57
C SER A 144 -18.95 -2.21 8.65
N ARG A 145 -18.44 -1.34 7.77
CA ARG A 145 -19.25 -0.61 6.79
C ARG A 145 -19.84 -1.51 5.71
N SER A 146 -19.17 -2.61 5.36
CA SER A 146 -19.66 -3.61 4.40
C SER A 146 -20.90 -4.39 4.91
N LEU A 147 -21.16 -4.34 6.21
CA LEU A 147 -22.33 -4.96 6.85
C LEU A 147 -23.46 -3.95 7.11
N GLY A 148 -23.29 -2.69 6.69
CA GLY A 148 -24.24 -1.61 6.91
C GLY A 148 -25.39 -1.58 5.91
N ILE A 149 -26.30 -0.61 6.09
CA ILE A 149 -27.46 -0.40 5.20
C ILE A 149 -27.22 0.69 4.14
N VAL A 150 -26.16 1.49 4.29
CA VAL A 150 -25.80 2.53 3.32
C VAL A 150 -24.85 1.92 2.29
N ALA A 151 -25.19 2.02 1.02
CA ALA A 151 -24.40 1.46 -0.07
C ALA A 151 -22.98 2.06 -0.10
N PRO A 152 -21.93 1.24 0.03
CA PRO A 152 -20.56 1.70 -0.10
C PRO A 152 -20.23 2.23 -1.48
N THR A 153 -19.28 3.16 -1.51
CA THR A 153 -18.74 3.75 -2.71
C THR A 153 -17.21 3.67 -2.72
N ILE A 154 -16.58 4.01 -3.84
CA ILE A 154 -15.12 4.12 -3.91
C ILE A 154 -14.55 5.16 -2.92
N LEU A 155 -15.36 6.13 -2.49
CA LEU A 155 -14.96 7.16 -1.52
C LEU A 155 -14.78 6.58 -0.12
N ASP A 156 -15.42 5.45 0.22
CA ASP A 156 -15.18 4.75 1.49
C ASP A 156 -13.79 4.08 1.52
N ILE A 157 -13.14 3.91 0.36
CA ILE A 157 -11.79 3.34 0.21
C ILE A 157 -10.73 4.44 0.05
N ALA A 158 -11.10 5.62 -0.48
CA ALA A 158 -10.16 6.72 -0.74
C ALA A 158 -9.30 7.14 0.46
N PRO A 159 -9.81 7.24 1.70
CA PRO A 159 -8.98 7.57 2.86
C PRO A 159 -7.84 6.58 3.08
N TYR A 160 -8.09 5.28 2.86
CA TYR A 160 -7.06 4.25 2.98
C TYR A 160 -5.90 4.47 2.00
N ALA A 161 -6.23 4.75 0.73
CA ALA A 161 -5.23 5.10 -0.27
C ALA A 161 -4.51 6.42 0.03
N GLY A 162 -5.24 7.40 0.57
CA GLY A 162 -4.68 8.69 1.00
C GLY A 162 -3.64 8.55 2.10
N PHE A 163 -3.87 7.70 3.10
CA PHE A 163 -2.84 7.42 4.10
C PHE A 163 -1.64 6.68 3.50
N GLY A 164 -1.86 5.76 2.56
CA GLY A 164 -0.77 5.16 1.80
C GLY A 164 0.11 6.21 1.12
N ALA A 165 -0.51 7.17 0.42
CA ALA A 165 0.19 8.30 -0.19
C ALA A 165 1.02 9.08 0.82
N PHE A 166 0.45 9.39 1.98
CA PHE A 166 1.13 10.11 3.06
C PHE A 166 2.41 9.39 3.52
N TYR A 167 2.34 8.10 3.85
CA TYR A 167 3.51 7.36 4.34
C TYR A 167 4.57 7.15 3.26
N PHE A 168 4.18 6.93 2.00
CA PHE A 168 5.14 6.82 0.90
C PHE A 168 5.85 8.15 0.65
N LEU A 169 5.12 9.26 0.63
CA LEU A 169 5.69 10.58 0.44
C LEU A 169 6.62 10.96 1.60
N LEU A 170 6.19 10.72 2.84
CA LEU A 170 7.01 10.94 4.03
C LEU A 170 8.33 10.16 3.96
N SER A 171 8.25 8.88 3.56
CA SER A 171 9.43 8.01 3.41
C SER A 171 10.36 8.51 2.30
N ALA A 172 9.82 8.97 1.18
CA ALA A 172 10.59 9.54 0.07
C ALA A 172 11.31 10.84 0.48
N ILE A 173 10.61 11.75 1.15
CA ILE A 173 11.17 13.02 1.65
C ILE A 173 12.26 12.75 2.69
N TRP A 174 12.03 11.81 3.61
CA TRP A 174 13.01 11.45 4.61
C TRP A 174 14.32 10.94 3.99
N LEU A 175 14.24 10.12 2.93
CA LEU A 175 15.43 9.67 2.20
C LEU A 175 16.16 10.81 1.51
N VAL A 176 15.44 11.83 1.00
CA VAL A 176 16.06 13.04 0.45
C VAL A 176 16.82 13.79 1.54
N VAL A 177 16.17 14.10 2.66
CA VAL A 177 16.77 14.83 3.78
C VAL A 177 17.99 14.09 4.34
N ALA A 178 17.89 12.78 4.53
CA ALA A 178 19.00 11.96 5.01
C ALA A 178 20.19 11.94 4.05
N ALA A 179 19.95 11.97 2.73
CA ALA A 179 21.01 12.06 1.73
C ALA A 179 21.71 13.43 1.76
N TYR A 180 20.95 14.53 1.89
CA TYR A 180 21.52 15.89 2.01
C TYR A 180 22.40 16.02 3.25
N ARG A 181 21.93 15.56 4.42
CA ARG A 181 22.70 15.63 5.68
C ARG A 181 24.02 14.86 5.65
N LYS A 182 24.11 13.80 4.83
CA LYS A 182 25.35 13.03 4.63
C LYS A 182 26.30 13.67 3.62
N ALA A 183 25.82 14.57 2.76
CA ALA A 183 26.65 15.29 1.82
C ALA A 183 27.32 16.53 2.47
N GLU A 184 26.73 17.05 3.55
CA GLU A 184 27.24 18.18 4.34
C GLU A 184 28.16 17.76 5.51
N ALA A 185 28.25 16.46 5.82
CA ALA A 185 29.07 15.89 6.89
C ALA A 185 30.36 15.27 6.34
#